data_AF-A0AA43JA63-F1
#
_entry.id   AF-A0AA43JA63-F1
#
_cell.length_a   1.000
_cell.length_b   1.000
_cell.length_c   1.000
_cell.angle_alpha   90.00
_cell.angle_beta   90.00
_cell.angle_gamma   90.00
#
_symmetry.space_group_name_H-M   'P 1'
#
loop_
_entity.id
_entity.type
_entity.pdbx_description
1 polymer ?
#
loop_
_entity_poly.entity_id
_entity_poly.type
_entity_poly.pdbx_seq_one_letter_code
_entity_poly.pdbx_strand_id
1 'polypeptide(L)'
;MQRLIGLLLVACLAGGVSSCATQGSASKSQSPLPAARQQLVTDLSQCTKTFGYDPNNLTGMAENQLAPREIEWRQCGYDAVRRYARSQPTLTGLYDQLINEDITMTNAVQAGTITRSQRRQRIEALISELKSAEERQVQVTAIKQEEQMERVRQVVEGMRGLR
;
A
#
# COMPACT_ATOMS: atom_id res chain seq x y z
N MET A 1 -16.58 -9.21 58.38
CA MET A 1 -17.08 -7.81 58.46
C MET A 1 -17.39 -7.40 57.01
N GLN A 2 -18.67 -7.32 56.62
CA GLN A 2 -19.46 -6.07 56.57
C GLN A 2 -19.15 -5.30 55.27
N ARG A 3 -20.03 -4.89 54.34
CA ARG A 3 -21.49 -4.87 54.10
C ARG A 3 -21.65 -4.48 52.60
N LEU A 4 -22.53 -5.10 51.82
CA LEU A 4 -23.89 -4.67 51.44
C LEU A 4 -24.04 -3.31 50.70
N ILE A 5 -24.67 -3.42 49.51
CA ILE A 5 -25.74 -2.56 48.94
C ILE A 5 -25.36 -1.20 48.32
N GLY A 6 -25.82 -1.00 47.07
CA GLY A 6 -25.94 0.30 46.42
C GLY A 6 -26.64 0.25 45.07
N LEU A 7 -27.95 -0.02 45.08
CA LEU A 7 -28.88 -0.01 43.95
C LEU A 7 -29.48 1.41 43.80
N LEU A 8 -29.51 1.98 42.60
CA LEU A 8 -30.40 3.09 42.17
C LEU A 8 -30.35 3.13 40.62
N LEU A 9 -31.39 2.78 39.85
CA LEU A 9 -32.65 3.52 39.56
C LEU A 9 -32.38 4.96 39.07
N VAL A 10 -32.98 5.54 38.02
CA VAL A 10 -33.90 5.16 36.94
C VAL A 10 -34.07 6.43 36.06
N ALA A 11 -34.49 6.26 34.81
CA ALA A 11 -35.19 7.23 33.92
C ALA A 11 -34.45 8.48 33.39
N CYS A 12 -34.48 8.67 32.05
CA CYS A 12 -35.46 9.59 31.46
C CYS A 12 -35.59 9.42 29.94
N LEU A 13 -36.82 9.63 29.49
CA LEU A 13 -37.38 9.47 28.15
C LEU A 13 -37.15 10.71 27.26
N ALA A 14 -37.36 10.47 25.96
CA ALA A 14 -37.88 11.38 24.94
C ALA A 14 -36.94 12.41 24.28
N GLY A 15 -36.93 12.38 22.94
CA GLY A 15 -36.29 13.39 22.10
C GLY A 15 -36.15 12.97 20.65
N GLY A 16 -37.27 12.70 19.97
CA GLY A 16 -37.28 12.54 18.53
C GLY A 16 -36.95 13.86 17.84
N VAL A 17 -35.81 13.91 17.15
CA VAL A 17 -35.62 14.78 15.99
C VAL A 17 -35.02 13.91 14.88
N SER A 18 -35.89 13.56 13.93
CA SER A 18 -35.48 13.11 12.60
C SER A 18 -34.74 14.26 11.92
N SER A 19 -33.44 14.39 12.20
CA SER A 19 -32.54 14.96 11.21
C SER A 19 -32.28 13.85 10.20
N CYS A 20 -33.01 13.88 9.09
CA CYS A 20 -32.50 13.39 7.83
C CYS A 20 -31.22 14.18 7.55
N ALA A 21 -30.12 13.77 8.17
CA ALA A 21 -28.80 14.08 7.69
C ALA A 21 -28.75 13.38 6.33
N THR A 22 -29.09 14.15 5.30
CA THR A 22 -28.62 13.92 3.94
C THR A 22 -27.10 13.98 4.04
N GLN A 23 -26.52 12.89 4.54
CA GLN A 23 -25.13 12.56 4.43
C GLN A 23 -24.98 12.28 2.94
N GLY A 24 -24.88 13.38 2.18
CA GLY A 24 -24.35 13.38 0.84
C GLY A 24 -22.97 12.81 0.98
N SER A 25 -22.90 11.49 0.91
CA SER A 25 -21.69 10.72 0.66
C SER A 25 -21.23 11.16 -0.71
N ALA A 26 -20.63 12.34 -0.77
CA ALA A 26 -19.55 12.59 -1.67
C ALA A 26 -18.49 11.56 -1.27
N SER A 27 -18.64 10.33 -1.77
CA SER A 27 -17.54 9.41 -1.94
C SER A 27 -16.56 10.17 -2.80
N LYS A 28 -15.65 10.91 -2.14
CA LYS A 28 -14.37 11.25 -2.72
C LYS A 28 -13.88 9.92 -3.24
N SER A 29 -13.84 9.79 -4.56
CA SER A 29 -13.28 8.64 -5.26
C SER A 29 -11.80 8.60 -4.90
N GLN A 30 -11.50 8.17 -3.67
CA GLN A 30 -10.16 8.01 -3.17
C GLN A 30 -9.58 6.89 -4.00
N SER A 31 -8.57 7.22 -4.80
CA SER A 31 -7.76 6.25 -5.52
C SER A 31 -7.45 5.06 -4.58
N PRO A 32 -7.62 3.80 -5.00
CA PRO A 32 -7.37 2.63 -4.15
C PRO A 32 -5.89 2.48 -3.74
N LEU A 33 -5.00 3.34 -4.27
CA LEU A 33 -3.55 3.26 -4.11
C LEU A 33 -3.06 3.40 -2.64
N PRO A 34 -3.53 4.34 -1.81
CA PRO A 34 -3.06 4.45 -0.43
C PRO A 34 -3.39 3.20 0.40
N ALA A 35 -4.57 2.61 0.20
CA ALA A 35 -4.96 1.37 0.87
C ALA A 35 -4.09 0.19 0.40
N ALA A 36 -3.82 0.08 -0.90
CA ALA A 36 -2.93 -0.95 -1.45
C ALA A 36 -1.49 -0.81 -0.92
N ARG A 37 -0.97 0.42 -0.80
CA ARG A 37 0.35 0.68 -0.21
C ARG A 37 0.41 0.26 1.26
N GLN A 38 -0.63 0.59 2.03
CA GLN A 38 -0.72 0.16 3.42
C GLN A 38 -0.74 -1.36 3.55
N GLN A 39 -1.45 -2.05 2.66
CA GLN A 39 -1.45 -3.52 2.63
C GLN A 39 -0.06 -4.09 2.31
N LEU A 40 0.67 -3.50 1.35
CA LEU A 40 2.05 -3.92 1.05
C LEU A 40 2.96 -3.81 2.28
N VAL A 41 2.89 -2.70 3.02
CA VAL A 41 3.67 -2.51 4.26
C VAL A 41 3.32 -3.57 5.30
N THR A 42 2.03 -3.85 5.49
CA THR A 42 1.57 -4.92 6.40
C THR A 42 2.08 -6.29 5.97
N ASP A 43 2.01 -6.62 4.68
CA ASP A 43 2.47 -7.90 4.14
C ASP A 43 3.99 -8.08 4.35
N LEU A 44 4.79 -7.04 4.07
CA LEU A 44 6.24 -7.07 4.30
C LEU A 44 6.58 -7.21 5.79
N SER A 45 5.85 -6.51 6.67
CA SER A 45 6.00 -6.68 8.12
C SER A 45 5.68 -8.10 8.56
N GLN A 46 4.68 -8.74 7.95
CA GLN A 46 4.34 -10.13 8.23
C GLN A 46 5.45 -11.09 7.78
N CYS A 47 6.11 -10.83 6.64
CA CYS A 47 7.28 -11.60 6.22
C CYS A 47 8.40 -11.50 7.27
N THR A 48 8.69 -10.29 7.77
CA THR A 48 9.69 -10.08 8.85
C THR A 48 9.34 -10.89 10.10
N LYS A 49 8.09 -10.83 10.56
CA LYS A 49 7.62 -11.62 11.72
C LYS A 49 7.74 -13.13 11.51
N THR A 50 7.44 -13.60 10.30
CA THR A 50 7.42 -15.03 9.97
C THR A 50 8.81 -15.63 9.91
N PHE A 51 9.79 -14.89 9.39
CA PHE A 51 11.14 -15.40 9.15
C PHE A 51 12.18 -14.92 10.17
N GLY A 52 11.84 -13.96 11.04
CA GLY A 52 12.78 -13.38 12.00
C GLY A 52 13.91 -12.59 11.35
N TYR A 53 13.72 -12.15 10.10
CA TYR A 53 14.70 -11.41 9.31
C TYR A 53 14.19 -9.99 9.04
N ASP A 54 14.98 -8.98 9.41
CA ASP A 54 14.75 -7.57 9.10
C ASP A 54 15.88 -7.03 8.23
N PRO A 55 15.64 -6.68 6.95
CA PRO A 55 16.68 -6.18 6.06
C PRO A 55 17.34 -4.87 6.54
N ASN A 56 16.67 -4.10 7.41
CA ASN A 56 17.17 -2.82 7.91
C ASN A 56 18.05 -2.95 9.16
N ASN A 57 18.04 -4.11 9.82
CA ASN A 57 18.73 -4.34 11.09
C ASN A 57 19.63 -5.57 11.03
N LEU A 58 20.60 -5.53 10.10
CA LEU A 58 21.59 -6.59 9.92
C LEU A 58 22.96 -6.11 10.36
N THR A 59 23.46 -6.69 11.45
CA THR A 59 24.80 -6.43 12.00
C THR A 59 25.63 -7.72 11.99
N GLY A 60 26.95 -7.60 11.87
CA GLY A 60 27.88 -8.74 11.97
C GLY A 60 27.88 -9.72 10.79
N MET A 61 27.15 -9.43 9.71
CA MET A 61 27.11 -10.24 8.50
C MET A 61 28.15 -9.76 7.48
N ALA A 62 28.82 -10.71 6.81
CA ALA A 62 29.70 -10.39 5.69
C ALA A 62 28.92 -9.80 4.51
N GLU A 63 29.53 -8.85 3.79
CA GLU A 63 28.88 -8.16 2.67
C GLU A 63 28.59 -9.06 1.47
N ASN A 64 29.29 -10.19 1.33
CA ASN A 64 29.17 -11.13 0.22
C ASN A 64 28.53 -12.46 0.65
N GLN A 65 27.69 -12.43 1.69
CA GLN A 65 26.95 -13.61 2.18
C GLN A 65 25.51 -13.23 2.45
N LEU A 66 24.59 -14.16 2.24
CA LEU A 66 23.18 -13.98 2.61
C LEU A 66 22.98 -14.22 4.11
N ALA A 67 22.08 -13.47 4.72
CA ALA A 67 21.71 -13.72 6.11
C ALA A 67 20.87 -15.01 6.23
N PRO A 68 20.84 -15.64 7.41
CA PRO A 68 19.89 -16.71 7.68
C PRO A 68 18.47 -16.26 7.35
N ARG A 69 17.72 -17.13 6.67
CA ARG A 69 16.31 -16.91 6.29
C ARG A 69 16.05 -15.75 5.32
N GLU A 70 17.10 -15.14 4.76
CA GLU A 70 16.96 -14.02 3.82
C GLU A 70 16.23 -14.43 2.54
N ILE A 71 16.51 -15.61 1.99
CA ILE A 71 15.88 -16.11 0.76
C ILE A 71 14.37 -16.30 0.96
N GLU A 72 13.98 -16.96 2.05
CA GLU A 72 12.58 -17.22 2.35
C GLU A 72 11.81 -15.93 2.63
N TRP A 73 12.43 -14.98 3.33
CA TRP A 73 11.86 -13.65 3.52
C TRP A 73 11.68 -12.90 2.19
N ARG A 74 12.67 -12.95 1.29
CA ARG A 74 12.58 -12.30 -0.02
C ARG A 74 11.47 -12.89 -0.87
N GLN A 75 11.35 -14.22 -0.90
CA GLN A 75 10.27 -14.88 -1.63
C GLN A 75 8.89 -14.43 -1.13
N CYS A 76 8.71 -14.35 0.19
CA CYS A 76 7.49 -13.80 0.80
C CYS A 76 7.24 -12.34 0.38
N GLY A 77 8.31 -11.52 0.35
CA GLY A 77 8.25 -10.14 -0.11
C GLY A 77 7.87 -10.01 -1.59
N TYR A 78 8.40 -10.87 -2.46
CA TYR A 78 8.04 -10.88 -3.88
C TYR A 78 6.55 -11.17 -4.09
N ASP A 79 5.99 -12.09 -3.33
CA ASP A 79 4.56 -12.39 -3.41
C ASP A 79 3.70 -11.22 -2.93
N ALA A 80 4.15 -10.48 -1.91
CA ALA A 80 3.53 -9.23 -1.48
C ALA A 80 3.58 -8.15 -2.58
N VAL A 81 4.75 -7.96 -3.21
CA VAL A 81 4.92 -7.02 -4.32
C VAL A 81 4.03 -7.40 -5.51
N ARG A 82 3.94 -8.69 -5.87
CA ARG A 82 3.04 -9.16 -6.93
C ARG A 82 1.57 -8.91 -6.61
N ARG A 83 1.14 -9.11 -5.36
CA ARG A 83 -0.23 -8.78 -4.93
C ARG A 83 -0.49 -7.28 -5.06
N TYR A 84 0.45 -6.45 -4.63
CA TYR A 84 0.36 -5.00 -4.76
C TYR A 84 0.32 -4.55 -6.23
N ALA A 85 1.13 -5.15 -7.11
CA ALA A 85 1.17 -4.85 -8.54
C ALA A 85 -0.19 -5.03 -9.23
N ARG A 86 -1.05 -5.96 -8.75
CA ARG A 86 -2.42 -6.13 -9.28
C ARG A 86 -3.31 -4.90 -9.12
N SER A 87 -3.01 -4.04 -8.14
CA SER A 87 -3.70 -2.75 -7.97
C SER A 87 -3.25 -1.69 -8.98
N GLN A 88 -2.15 -1.92 -9.69
CA GLN A 88 -1.55 -1.04 -10.70
C GLN A 88 -1.16 -1.82 -11.96
N PRO A 89 -2.13 -2.31 -12.76
CA PRO A 89 -1.87 -3.22 -13.88
C PRO A 89 -0.85 -2.69 -14.89
N THR A 90 -0.91 -1.39 -15.16
CA THR A 90 -0.03 -0.60 -16.03
C THR A 90 1.44 -0.57 -15.59
N LEU A 91 1.74 -0.87 -14.31
CA LEU A 91 3.10 -0.94 -13.77
C LEU A 91 3.58 -2.37 -13.51
N THR A 92 2.76 -3.39 -13.79
CA THR A 92 3.08 -4.79 -13.47
C THR A 92 4.45 -5.22 -14.01
N GLY A 93 4.76 -4.86 -15.26
CA GLY A 93 6.07 -5.18 -15.85
C GLY A 93 7.27 -4.55 -15.11
N LEU A 94 7.12 -3.36 -14.52
CA LEU A 94 8.19 -2.75 -13.74
C LEU A 94 8.37 -3.42 -12.37
N TYR A 95 7.30 -3.90 -11.74
CA TYR A 95 7.41 -4.70 -10.52
C TYR A 95 8.04 -6.07 -10.79
N ASP A 96 7.69 -6.71 -11.91
CA ASP A 96 8.31 -7.97 -12.30
C ASP A 96 9.81 -7.79 -12.60
N GLN A 97 10.19 -6.69 -13.26
CA GLN A 97 11.58 -6.33 -13.45
C GLN A 97 12.31 -6.14 -12.10
N LEU A 98 11.71 -5.41 -11.15
CA LEU A 98 12.28 -5.22 -9.80
C LEU A 98 12.54 -6.57 -9.11
N ILE A 99 11.56 -7.47 -9.14
CA ILE A 99 11.66 -8.80 -8.52
C ILE A 99 12.77 -9.62 -9.19
N ASN A 100 12.80 -9.66 -10.52
CA ASN A 100 13.78 -10.45 -11.26
C ASN A 100 15.22 -9.92 -11.07
N GLU A 101 15.39 -8.60 -10.99
CA GLU A 101 16.68 -8.00 -10.66
C GLU A 101 17.11 -8.41 -9.24
N ASP A 102 16.23 -8.30 -8.25
CA ASP A 102 16.55 -8.65 -6.87
C ASP A 102 16.89 -10.14 -6.69
N ILE A 103 16.20 -11.03 -7.41
CA ILE A 103 16.54 -12.47 -7.46
C ILE A 103 17.95 -12.65 -8.02
N THR A 104 18.23 -12.05 -9.18
CA THR A 104 19.52 -12.18 -9.86
C THR A 104 20.66 -11.68 -8.98
N MET A 105 20.49 -10.51 -8.37
CA MET A 105 21.49 -9.92 -7.50
C MET A 105 21.63 -10.68 -6.18
N THR A 106 20.55 -11.22 -5.63
CA THR A 106 20.61 -12.06 -4.42
C THR A 106 21.41 -13.34 -4.67
N ASN A 107 21.24 -13.96 -5.84
CA ASN A 107 22.06 -15.10 -6.25
C ASN A 107 23.53 -14.70 -6.44
N ALA A 108 23.79 -13.51 -6.98
CA ALA A 108 25.14 -12.97 -7.14
C ALA A 108 25.81 -12.67 -5.78
N VAL A 109 25.07 -12.18 -4.78
CA VAL A 109 25.55 -12.07 -3.39
C VAL A 109 25.89 -13.44 -2.83
N GLN A 110 25.02 -14.44 -3.03
CA GLN A 110 25.26 -15.81 -2.56
C GLN A 110 26.50 -16.44 -3.22
N ALA A 111 26.74 -16.15 -4.50
CA ALA A 111 27.93 -16.56 -5.23
C ALA A 111 29.18 -15.75 -4.87
N GLY A 112 29.04 -14.69 -4.06
CA GLY A 112 30.13 -13.81 -3.67
C GLY A 112 30.67 -12.90 -4.78
N THR A 113 29.92 -12.72 -5.87
CA THR A 113 30.34 -11.90 -7.03
C THR A 113 29.97 -10.43 -6.90
N ILE A 114 28.98 -10.11 -6.05
CA ILE A 114 28.64 -8.74 -5.66
C ILE A 114 28.41 -8.65 -4.15
N THR A 115 28.37 -7.44 -3.61
CA THR A 115 28.03 -7.18 -2.21
C THR A 115 26.54 -6.90 -1.99
N ARG A 116 26.09 -7.08 -0.76
CA ARG A 116 24.75 -6.71 -0.28
C ARG A 116 24.51 -5.21 -0.45
N SER A 117 25.52 -4.37 -0.23
CA SER A 117 25.48 -2.93 -0.49
C SER A 117 25.26 -2.61 -1.98
N GLN A 118 25.97 -3.27 -2.89
CA GLN A 118 25.78 -3.10 -4.34
C GLN A 118 24.36 -3.48 -4.77
N ARG A 119 23.85 -4.63 -4.29
CA ARG A 119 22.44 -5.02 -4.50
C ARG A 119 21.49 -3.95 -3.96
N ARG A 120 21.67 -3.53 -2.71
CA ARG A 120 20.78 -2.54 -2.08
C ARG A 120 20.69 -1.25 -2.90
N GLN A 121 21.83 -0.71 -3.32
CA GLN A 121 21.90 0.50 -4.12
C GLN A 121 21.12 0.36 -5.44
N ARG A 122 21.28 -0.77 -6.14
CA ARG A 122 20.58 -1.03 -7.40
C ARG A 122 19.08 -1.17 -7.21
N ILE A 123 18.65 -1.90 -6.18
CA ILE A 123 17.23 -2.09 -5.86
C ILE A 123 16.57 -0.79 -5.40
N GLU A 124 17.25 0.03 -4.59
CA GLU A 124 16.77 1.35 -4.20
C GLU A 124 16.58 2.29 -5.41
N ALA A 125 17.50 2.24 -6.38
CA ALA A 125 17.35 2.99 -7.63
C ALA A 125 16.08 2.57 -8.40
N LEU A 126 15.85 1.26 -8.58
CA LEU A 126 14.65 0.74 -9.24
C LEU A 126 13.36 1.09 -8.48
N ILE A 127 13.39 1.05 -7.14
CA ILE A 127 12.25 1.48 -6.32
C ILE A 127 11.95 2.96 -6.50
N SER A 128 12.98 3.81 -6.63
CA SER A 128 12.82 5.26 -6.88
C SER A 128 12.17 5.53 -8.25
N GLU A 129 12.60 4.80 -9.29
CA GLU A 129 11.99 4.86 -10.62
C GLU A 129 10.52 4.43 -10.59
N LEU A 130 10.21 3.33 -9.89
CA LEU A 130 8.85 2.85 -9.67
C LEU A 130 7.98 3.89 -8.97
N LYS A 131 8.45 4.49 -7.86
CA LYS A 131 7.72 5.54 -7.15
C LYS A 131 7.38 6.72 -8.07
N SER A 132 8.34 7.15 -8.88
CA SER A 132 8.14 8.20 -9.87
C SER A 132 7.11 7.80 -10.95
N ALA A 133 7.09 6.53 -11.36
CA ALA A 133 6.09 6.01 -12.28
C ALA A 133 4.68 5.94 -11.65
N GLU A 134 4.57 5.53 -10.39
CA GLU A 134 3.31 5.53 -9.63
C GLU A 134 2.74 6.96 -9.51
N GLU A 135 3.57 7.94 -9.14
CA GLU A 135 3.16 9.34 -9.00
C GLU A 135 2.62 9.92 -10.31
N ARG A 136 3.30 9.65 -11.43
CA ARG A 136 2.81 10.05 -12.76
C ARG A 136 1.45 9.43 -13.09
N GLN A 137 1.21 8.17 -12.71
CA GLN A 137 -0.10 7.55 -12.92
C GLN A 137 -1.20 8.15 -12.07
N VAL A 138 -0.90 8.50 -10.83
CA VAL A 138 -1.85 9.21 -9.96
C VAL A 138 -2.25 10.54 -10.59
N GLN A 139 -1.29 11.30 -11.10
CA GLN A 139 -1.55 12.59 -11.77
C GLN A 139 -2.41 12.41 -13.04
N VAL A 140 -2.06 11.46 -13.91
CA VAL A 140 -2.83 11.16 -15.13
C VAL A 140 -4.26 10.73 -14.80
N THR A 141 -4.44 9.95 -13.74
CA THR A 141 -5.77 9.50 -13.30
C THR A 141 -6.59 10.66 -12.75
N ALA A 142 -5.98 11.57 -11.99
CA ALA A 142 -6.64 12.78 -11.48
C ALA A 142 -7.13 13.68 -12.63
N ILE A 143 -6.28 13.95 -13.62
CA ILE A 143 -6.65 14.76 -14.79
C ILE A 143 -7.82 14.13 -15.55
N LYS A 144 -7.77 12.81 -15.80
CA LYS A 144 -8.87 12.10 -16.49
C LYS A 144 -10.18 12.18 -15.73
N GLN A 145 -10.14 12.13 -14.39
CA GLN A 145 -11.34 12.27 -13.56
C GLN A 145 -11.92 13.68 -13.65
N GLU A 146 -11.07 14.72 -13.62
CA GLU A 146 -11.50 16.11 -13.80
C GLU A 146 -12.18 16.33 -15.15
N GLU A 147 -11.59 15.85 -16.24
CA GLU A 147 -12.20 15.92 -17.58
C GLU A 147 -13.53 15.16 -17.67
N GLN A 148 -13.64 14.01 -17.00
CA GLN A 148 -14.89 13.25 -16.96
C GLN A 148 -15.97 14.01 -16.18
N MET A 149 -15.64 14.61 -15.04
CA MET A 149 -16.58 15.42 -14.27
C MET A 149 -17.05 16.65 -15.06
N GLU A 150 -16.15 17.30 -15.79
CA GLU A 150 -16.49 18.45 -16.63
C GLU A 150 -17.41 18.04 -17.80
N ARG A 151 -17.15 16.91 -18.46
CA ARG A 151 -18.06 16.36 -19.48
C ARG A 151 -19.45 16.06 -18.91
N VAL A 152 -19.53 15.45 -17.72
CA VAL A 152 -20.82 15.17 -17.06
C VAL A 152 -21.54 16.48 -16.72
N ARG A 153 -20.82 17.49 -16.23
CA ARG A 153 -21.38 18.81 -15.92
C ARG A 153 -21.99 19.46 -17.16
N GLN A 154 -21.28 19.47 -18.28
CA GLN A 154 -21.76 20.03 -19.56
C GLN A 154 -23.03 19.33 -20.05
N VAL A 155 -23.11 18.00 -19.93
CA VAL A 155 -24.32 17.24 -20.28
C VAL A 155 -25.49 17.61 -19.38
N VAL A 156 -25.28 17.73 -18.06
CA VAL A 156 -26.33 18.11 -17.10
C VAL A 156 -26.82 19.54 -17.33
N GLU A 157 -25.92 20.49 -17.61
CA GLU A 157 -26.27 21.88 -17.92
C GLU A 157 -27.05 21.97 -19.25
N GLY A 158 -26.62 21.24 -20.28
CA GLY A 158 -27.34 21.15 -21.56
C GLY A 158 -28.76 20.59 -21.42
N MET A 159 -28.98 19.57 -20.59
CA MET A 159 -30.32 19.03 -20.33
C MET A 159 -31.22 20.00 -19.54
N ARG A 160 -30.66 20.86 -18.69
CA ARG A 160 -31.44 21.85 -17.91
C ARG A 160 -31.91 23.03 -18.76
N GLY A 161 -31.16 23.42 -19.79
CA GLY A 161 -31.52 24.53 -20.69
C GLY A 161 -32.61 24.21 -21.71
N LEU A 162 -33.09 22.95 -21.79
CA LEU A 162 -34.13 22.49 -22.72
C LEU A 162 -35.53 22.42 -22.10
N ARG A 163 -35.71 22.88 -20.85
CA ARG A 163 -37.01 23.01 -20.17
C ARG A 163 -37.41 24.48 -20.08
#